data_AF-A0A067C326-F1
#
_entry.id   AF-A0A067C326-F1
#
_cell.length_a   1.000
_cell.length_b   1.000
_cell.length_c   1.000
_cell.angle_alpha   90.00
_cell.angle_beta   90.00
_cell.angle_gamma   90.00
#
_symmetry.space_group_name_H-M   'P 1'
#
loop_
_entity.id
_entity.type
_entity.pdbx_description
1 polymer ?
#
loop_
_entity_poly.entity_id
_entity_poly.type
_entity_poly.pdbx_seq_one_letter_code
_entity_poly.pdbx_strand_id
1 'polypeptide(L)'
;MGKLLHALFVVVALAGYYYSELLQHHVLAPVARSLQLDSRLPAPSPVGRPYDAAACAAAASAHLTDVLPVQGFHVLCIRKTPHDTMQGLAYKEGLATAAPLPFETALDMGALRAELESYKQRWAFFSPTGDRLWQLSQLHAASLVYVFEGGQFIWPGIHVGHKRTIPNLHGLGDVVLETLAMTPLVFSVEEFLRDDEIDVILDLSKEHLAPSGVTLQDGDAGKPATEWRTSTTYFLPSHRHALVMGIDQRVQDLVKVPISHQEDVQVLRYEESQKYDHHTDYFPVESYQNSPDVVESIHHGFKNRMITVFWYMSDVADGGHTIFPRAGGLPLPDSMKDCTKGLKVAPKKRKVIVFYSMLPNGVNDPMSLHGGCPVLDGIKYSGNKWVWNKPRY
;
A
#
# COMPACT_ATOMS: atom_id res chain seq x y z
N MET A 1 19.80 21.91 -66.38
CA MET A 1 19.41 20.51 -66.12
C MET A 1 20.35 19.94 -65.07
N GLY A 2 19.79 19.34 -64.01
CA GLY A 2 20.55 18.66 -62.96
C GLY A 2 20.85 19.51 -61.72
N LYS A 3 19.90 19.55 -60.79
CA LYS A 3 20.02 19.69 -59.31
C LYS A 3 18.64 20.05 -58.74
N LEU A 4 17.74 19.09 -58.85
CA LEU A 4 16.51 19.00 -58.06
C LEU A 4 16.58 17.65 -57.34
N LEU A 5 16.12 17.59 -56.09
CA LEU A 5 16.35 16.53 -55.07
C LEU A 5 17.70 16.61 -54.36
N HIS A 6 17.80 17.53 -53.40
CA HIS A 6 18.42 17.35 -52.07
C HIS A 6 17.96 18.54 -51.21
N ALA A 7 16.65 18.68 -51.07
CA ALA A 7 15.99 19.58 -50.12
C ALA A 7 15.19 18.74 -49.12
N LEU A 8 15.87 17.76 -48.53
CA LEU A 8 15.35 16.92 -47.45
C LEU A 8 16.48 16.63 -46.44
N PHE A 9 17.18 17.67 -45.99
CA PHE A 9 18.04 17.62 -44.81
C PHE A 9 18.19 19.05 -44.28
N VAL A 10 17.06 19.58 -43.81
CA VAL A 10 17.01 20.84 -43.04
C VAL A 10 16.90 20.42 -41.58
N VAL A 11 17.95 20.73 -40.82
CA VAL A 11 17.95 20.90 -39.36
C VAL A 11 17.52 19.65 -38.57
N VAL A 12 18.38 18.64 -38.56
CA VAL A 12 18.43 17.64 -37.48
C VAL A 12 19.42 18.13 -36.43
N ALA A 13 19.01 19.13 -35.68
CA ALA A 13 19.58 19.49 -34.38
C ALA A 13 18.53 20.33 -33.65
N LEU A 14 18.22 19.94 -32.41
CA LEU A 14 17.40 20.65 -31.41
C LEU A 14 15.87 20.39 -31.45
N ALA A 15 15.47 19.14 -31.19
CA ALA A 15 14.28 18.79 -30.36
C ALA A 15 14.20 17.27 -30.09
N GLY A 16 15.36 16.60 -29.95
CA GLY A 16 15.47 15.13 -29.86
C GLY A 16 15.98 14.63 -28.51
N TYR A 17 15.80 15.41 -27.46
CA TYR A 17 16.16 15.05 -26.08
C TYR A 17 15.05 15.61 -25.19
N TYR A 18 14.53 14.79 -24.29
CA TYR A 18 13.25 14.93 -23.57
C TYR A 18 12.03 14.58 -24.41
N TYR A 19 11.75 13.28 -24.61
CA TYR A 19 10.40 12.69 -24.69
C TYR A 19 10.55 11.21 -25.10
N SER A 20 11.01 10.32 -24.21
CA SER A 20 10.91 8.86 -24.46
C SER A 20 11.05 7.94 -23.25
N GLU A 21 11.56 8.35 -22.08
CA GLU A 21 11.74 7.38 -20.98
C GLU A 21 10.48 7.13 -20.12
N LEU A 22 9.52 8.07 -20.09
CA LEU A 22 8.27 7.92 -19.32
C LEU A 22 7.21 7.05 -20.00
N LEU A 23 7.28 6.91 -21.33
CA LEU A 23 6.29 6.18 -22.13
C LEU A 23 6.61 4.68 -22.27
N GLN A 24 7.84 4.25 -22.02
CA GLN A 24 8.24 2.86 -22.22
C GLN A 24 8.28 2.02 -20.95
N HIS A 25 8.47 2.59 -19.75
CA HIS A 25 8.84 1.76 -18.62
C HIS A 25 7.82 1.61 -17.48
N HIS A 26 7.15 2.63 -16.93
CA HIS A 26 6.60 2.40 -15.57
C HIS A 26 5.25 2.96 -15.17
N VAL A 27 4.38 3.43 -16.06
CA VAL A 27 2.96 3.68 -15.69
C VAL A 27 2.09 3.70 -16.94
N LEU A 28 2.55 4.48 -17.91
CA LEU A 28 1.81 4.78 -19.12
C LEU A 28 2.10 3.76 -20.23
N ALA A 29 2.99 2.79 -20.07
CA ALA A 29 3.25 1.83 -21.15
C ALA A 29 2.14 0.78 -21.29
N PRO A 30 1.57 0.16 -20.25
CA PRO A 30 0.47 -0.80 -20.42
C PRO A 30 -0.87 -0.10 -20.65
N VAL A 31 -1.09 1.02 -19.95
CA VAL A 31 -2.22 1.92 -20.18
C VAL A 31 -2.06 2.49 -21.59
N ALA A 32 -1.05 3.29 -21.93
CA ALA A 32 -0.86 3.86 -23.29
C ALA A 32 -0.49 2.88 -24.43
N ARG A 33 -0.01 1.64 -24.20
CA ARG A 33 0.06 0.61 -25.27
C ARG A 33 -1.31 0.00 -25.56
N SER A 34 -2.19 -0.11 -24.57
CA SER A 34 -3.61 -0.42 -24.83
C SER A 34 -4.37 0.79 -25.38
N LEU A 35 -3.89 2.01 -25.14
CA LEU A 35 -4.41 3.28 -25.69
C LEU A 35 -3.69 3.75 -26.98
N GLN A 36 -2.90 2.89 -27.66
CA GLN A 36 -2.10 3.16 -28.87
C GLN A 36 -1.57 4.60 -29.07
N LEU A 37 -0.31 4.84 -28.69
CA LEU A 37 0.51 5.88 -29.33
C LEU A 37 1.38 5.25 -30.43
N ASP A 38 0.78 5.00 -31.60
CA ASP A 38 1.54 5.04 -32.87
C ASP A 38 1.56 6.50 -33.31
N SER A 39 2.75 7.10 -33.40
CA SER A 39 2.98 8.48 -33.83
C SER A 39 2.72 8.69 -35.33
N ARG A 40 1.79 7.93 -35.91
CA ARG A 40 1.31 8.01 -37.30
C ARG A 40 -0.20 8.14 -37.41
N LEU A 41 -0.94 8.22 -36.30
CA LEU A 41 -2.36 8.53 -36.33
C LEU A 41 -2.62 10.05 -36.27
N PRO A 42 -3.64 10.56 -36.99
CA PRO A 42 -3.97 11.97 -37.00
C PRO A 42 -4.30 12.47 -35.60
N ALA A 43 -4.05 13.77 -35.33
CA ALA A 43 -4.47 14.44 -34.11
C ALA A 43 -5.93 14.09 -33.75
N PRO A 44 -6.27 13.98 -32.45
CA PRO A 44 -7.63 13.65 -32.03
C PRO A 44 -8.62 14.61 -32.71
N SER A 45 -9.63 14.03 -33.37
CA SER A 45 -10.73 14.81 -33.93
C SER A 45 -11.37 15.67 -32.83
N PRO A 46 -11.86 16.88 -33.14
CA PRO A 46 -12.42 17.78 -32.14
C PRO A 46 -13.59 17.08 -31.45
N VAL A 47 -13.37 16.74 -30.19
CA VAL A 47 -14.30 16.01 -29.32
C VAL A 47 -15.66 16.71 -29.31
N GLY A 48 -16.72 15.92 -29.47
CA GLY A 48 -18.09 16.35 -29.25
C GLY A 48 -18.30 16.85 -27.82
N ARG A 49 -18.61 18.15 -27.70
CA ARG A 49 -18.69 18.96 -26.46
C ARG A 49 -17.36 19.02 -25.67
N PRO A 50 -16.97 20.21 -25.15
CA PRO A 50 -15.76 20.33 -24.34
C PRO A 50 -15.84 19.41 -23.12
N TYR A 51 -14.79 18.62 -22.90
CA TYR A 51 -14.59 17.88 -21.67
C TYR A 51 -14.51 18.87 -20.51
N ASP A 52 -15.33 18.67 -19.46
CA ASP A 52 -15.35 19.56 -18.30
C ASP A 52 -14.16 19.26 -17.38
N ALA A 53 -12.99 19.76 -17.78
CA ALA A 53 -11.75 19.63 -17.03
C ALA A 53 -11.85 20.26 -15.63
N ALA A 54 -12.67 21.29 -15.45
CA ALA A 54 -12.84 21.98 -14.18
C ALA A 54 -13.62 21.11 -13.17
N ALA A 55 -14.76 20.55 -13.57
CA ALA A 55 -15.51 19.61 -12.73
C ALA A 55 -14.66 18.39 -12.38
N CYS A 56 -13.89 17.91 -13.34
CA CYS A 56 -12.98 16.79 -13.15
C CYS A 56 -11.87 17.08 -12.13
N ALA A 57 -11.23 18.25 -12.24
CA ALA A 57 -10.21 18.69 -11.28
C ALA A 57 -10.79 18.89 -9.88
N ALA A 58 -11.99 19.47 -9.77
CA ALA A 58 -12.69 19.60 -8.50
C ALA A 58 -12.96 18.25 -7.86
N ALA A 59 -13.48 17.28 -8.64
CA ALA A 59 -13.75 15.93 -8.16
C ALA A 59 -12.47 15.18 -7.74
N ALA A 60 -11.38 15.31 -8.50
CA ALA A 60 -10.12 14.63 -8.19
C ALA A 60 -9.40 15.24 -6.98
N SER A 61 -9.50 16.55 -6.75
CA SER A 61 -8.68 17.29 -5.77
C SER A 61 -8.64 16.67 -4.36
N ALA A 62 -9.75 16.15 -3.85
CA ALA A 62 -9.83 15.52 -2.51
C ALA A 62 -9.13 14.15 -2.41
N HIS A 63 -8.66 13.62 -3.55
CA HIS A 63 -8.09 12.28 -3.70
C HIS A 63 -6.61 12.32 -4.10
N LEU A 64 -6.06 13.51 -4.32
CA LEU A 64 -4.68 13.72 -4.72
C LEU A 64 -3.80 13.96 -3.50
N THR A 65 -2.56 13.47 -3.55
CA THR A 65 -1.56 13.78 -2.53
C THR A 65 -0.98 15.17 -2.75
N ASP A 66 -0.82 15.90 -1.65
CA ASP A 66 -0.12 17.19 -1.62
C ASP A 66 1.39 17.01 -1.41
N VAL A 67 1.81 15.80 -1.00
CA VAL A 67 3.16 15.52 -0.50
C VAL A 67 3.74 14.30 -1.21
N LEU A 68 4.79 14.54 -2.01
CA LEU A 68 5.60 13.55 -2.75
C LEU A 68 4.79 12.63 -3.69
N PRO A 69 5.33 12.21 -4.84
CA PRO A 69 4.62 11.28 -5.72
C PRO A 69 4.47 9.89 -5.07
N VAL A 70 3.27 9.32 -5.10
CA VAL A 70 3.01 7.95 -4.63
C VAL A 70 3.19 6.99 -5.81
N GLN A 71 4.37 6.38 -5.90
CA GLN A 71 4.73 5.51 -7.04
C GLN A 71 3.74 4.38 -7.25
N GLY A 72 3.14 4.33 -8.45
CA GLY A 72 2.19 3.30 -8.87
C GLY A 72 0.73 3.53 -8.49
N PHE A 73 0.38 4.68 -7.89
CA PHE A 73 -1.00 5.09 -7.63
C PHE A 73 -1.42 6.18 -8.62
N HIS A 74 -2.52 6.02 -9.34
CA HIS A 74 -3.02 7.04 -10.27
C HIS A 74 -4.49 7.30 -10.04
N VAL A 75 -4.90 8.55 -10.27
CA VAL A 75 -6.32 8.93 -10.23
C VAL A 75 -6.76 9.23 -11.65
N LEU A 76 -7.77 8.52 -12.12
CA LEU A 76 -8.43 8.75 -13.39
C LEU A 76 -9.78 9.37 -13.11
N CYS A 77 -10.02 10.54 -13.67
CA CYS A 77 -11.34 11.12 -13.74
C CYS A 77 -11.85 10.89 -15.15
N ILE A 78 -12.97 10.17 -15.27
CA ILE A 78 -13.40 9.56 -16.52
C ILE A 78 -14.84 9.89 -16.86
N ARG A 79 -15.13 9.90 -18.16
CA ARG A 79 -16.47 10.06 -18.70
C ARG A 79 -16.62 9.19 -19.94
N LYS A 80 -17.72 8.45 -20.00
CA LYS A 80 -18.15 7.74 -21.21
C LYS A 80 -18.61 8.72 -22.28
N THR A 81 -18.14 8.54 -23.51
CA THR A 81 -18.56 9.32 -24.68
C THR A 81 -19.75 8.67 -25.39
N PRO A 82 -20.43 9.39 -26.29
CA PRO A 82 -21.45 8.82 -27.16
C PRO A 82 -20.94 7.74 -28.13
N HIS A 83 -19.62 7.64 -28.35
CA HIS A 83 -18.98 6.71 -29.29
C HIS A 83 -18.45 5.44 -28.60
N ASP A 84 -18.91 5.14 -27.38
CA ASP A 84 -18.45 4.01 -26.56
C ASP A 84 -16.95 4.05 -26.23
N THR A 85 -16.36 5.25 -26.26
CA THR A 85 -15.00 5.54 -25.76
C THR A 85 -15.07 6.12 -24.34
N MET A 86 -13.97 6.03 -23.59
CA MET A 86 -13.76 6.78 -22.35
C MET A 86 -12.78 7.91 -22.61
N GLN A 87 -13.15 9.11 -22.18
CA GLN A 87 -12.26 10.27 -22.15
C GLN A 87 -12.10 10.77 -20.71
N GLY A 88 -10.98 11.40 -20.41
CA GLY A 88 -10.68 11.75 -19.04
C GLY A 88 -9.42 12.58 -18.83
N LEU A 89 -9.16 12.85 -17.56
CA LEU A 89 -7.88 13.34 -17.06
C LEU A 89 -7.24 12.27 -16.18
N ALA A 90 -5.96 12.04 -16.38
CA ALA A 90 -5.13 11.15 -15.58
C ALA A 90 -4.16 11.96 -14.73
N TYR A 91 -4.22 11.75 -13.41
CA TYR A 91 -3.30 12.31 -12.43
C TYR A 91 -2.28 11.23 -12.05
N LYS A 92 -1.07 11.36 -12.62
CA LYS A 92 0.02 10.43 -12.39
C LYS A 92 0.50 10.51 -10.93
N GLU A 93 0.73 9.36 -10.30
CA GLU A 93 1.24 9.25 -8.92
C GLU A 93 0.34 9.95 -7.88
N GLY A 94 -0.92 10.22 -8.27
CA GLY A 94 -1.90 10.95 -7.49
C GLY A 94 -1.48 12.37 -7.13
N LEU A 95 -0.50 12.96 -7.80
CA LEU A 95 0.12 14.21 -7.33
C LEU A 95 -0.72 15.45 -7.70
N ALA A 96 -1.11 16.24 -6.69
CA ALA A 96 -1.94 17.43 -6.88
C ALA A 96 -1.24 18.56 -7.66
N THR A 97 0.09 18.64 -7.57
CA THR A 97 0.91 19.68 -8.21
C THR A 97 1.30 19.36 -9.66
N ALA A 98 1.11 18.12 -10.10
CA ALA A 98 1.38 17.72 -11.47
C ALA A 98 0.19 18.06 -12.38
N ALA A 99 0.48 18.56 -13.59
CA ALA A 99 -0.55 18.78 -14.58
C ALA A 99 -1.18 17.43 -15.00
N PRO A 100 -2.51 17.29 -15.00
CA PRO A 100 -3.15 16.07 -15.44
C PRO A 100 -2.99 15.88 -16.96
N LEU A 101 -2.91 14.62 -17.38
CA LEU A 101 -2.80 14.24 -18.78
C LEU A 101 -4.19 13.93 -19.35
N PRO A 102 -4.64 14.61 -20.41
CA PRO A 102 -5.89 14.26 -21.09
C PRO A 102 -5.74 12.96 -21.88
N PHE A 103 -6.82 12.19 -21.97
CA PHE A 103 -6.87 10.98 -22.80
C PHE A 103 -8.28 10.73 -23.36
N GLU A 104 -8.35 9.98 -24.46
CA GLU A 104 -9.58 9.38 -24.99
C GLU A 104 -9.25 8.00 -25.59
N THR A 105 -10.07 6.99 -25.33
CA THR A 105 -9.80 5.63 -25.79
C THR A 105 -11.03 4.72 -25.83
N ALA A 106 -11.02 3.67 -26.66
CA ALA A 106 -11.92 2.55 -26.50
C ALA A 106 -11.35 1.61 -25.42
N LEU A 107 -12.10 1.37 -24.33
CA LEU A 107 -11.62 0.39 -23.34
C LEU A 107 -11.89 -1.03 -23.81
N ASP A 108 -10.82 -1.74 -24.14
CA ASP A 108 -10.82 -3.20 -24.24
C ASP A 108 -10.08 -3.81 -23.04
N MET A 109 -10.84 -4.35 -22.08
CA MET A 109 -10.30 -5.08 -20.92
C MET A 109 -9.62 -6.41 -21.32
N GLY A 110 -9.88 -6.93 -22.52
CA GLY A 110 -9.26 -8.14 -23.08
C GLY A 110 -7.82 -7.90 -23.55
N ALA A 111 -7.53 -6.73 -24.14
CA ALA A 111 -6.18 -6.33 -24.56
C ALA A 111 -5.23 -6.04 -23.38
N LEU A 112 -5.78 -5.82 -22.17
CA LEU A 112 -5.04 -5.61 -20.92
C LEU A 112 -4.41 -6.88 -20.34
N ARG A 113 -4.52 -8.01 -21.04
CA ARG A 113 -4.04 -9.33 -20.62
C ARG A 113 -2.61 -9.66 -21.03
N ALA A 114 -1.82 -8.68 -21.50
CA ALA A 114 -0.42 -8.87 -21.88
C ALA A 114 0.34 -9.71 -20.85
N GLU A 115 1.24 -10.58 -21.33
CA GLU A 115 2.09 -11.42 -20.49
C GLU A 115 2.90 -10.51 -19.56
N LEU A 116 2.60 -10.59 -18.26
CA LEU A 116 3.46 -10.05 -17.22
C LEU A 116 4.58 -11.05 -16.96
N GLU A 117 5.70 -10.54 -16.44
CA GLU A 117 6.68 -11.38 -15.75
C GLU A 117 5.95 -12.38 -14.84
N SER A 118 6.38 -13.65 -14.89
CA SER A 118 5.82 -14.69 -14.04
C SER A 118 5.74 -14.18 -12.60
N TYR A 119 4.56 -14.35 -11.98
CA TYR A 119 4.23 -13.94 -10.61
C TYR A 119 3.89 -12.47 -10.34
N LYS A 120 4.23 -11.49 -11.18
CA LYS A 120 3.87 -10.09 -10.86
C LYS A 120 2.35 -9.89 -10.88
N GLN A 121 1.79 -9.20 -9.87
CA GLN A 121 0.38 -8.84 -9.89
C GLN A 121 0.07 -7.97 -11.09
N ARG A 122 -1.13 -8.18 -11.65
CA ARG A 122 -1.73 -7.24 -12.58
C ARG A 122 -2.17 -6.01 -11.83
N TRP A 123 -1.91 -4.86 -12.42
CA TRP A 123 -2.51 -3.62 -12.01
C TRP A 123 -4.04 -3.74 -11.98
N ALA A 124 -4.70 -2.91 -11.17
CA ALA A 124 -6.14 -3.02 -10.95
C ALA A 124 -6.81 -1.66 -10.74
N PHE A 125 -8.11 -1.63 -11.01
CA PHE A 125 -8.97 -0.46 -10.84
C PHE A 125 -9.79 -0.56 -9.57
N PHE A 126 -9.96 0.57 -8.88
CA PHE A 126 -10.78 0.67 -7.67
C PHE A 126 -11.61 1.95 -7.67
N SER A 127 -12.75 1.92 -7.00
CA SER A 127 -13.45 3.14 -6.60
C SER A 127 -12.64 3.88 -5.51
N PRO A 128 -12.94 5.17 -5.27
CA PRO A 128 -12.34 5.90 -4.14
C PRO A 128 -12.67 5.32 -2.76
N THR A 129 -13.73 4.50 -2.65
CA THR A 129 -14.13 3.77 -1.45
C THR A 129 -13.41 2.42 -1.28
N GLY A 130 -12.61 2.01 -2.27
CA GLY A 130 -11.81 0.79 -2.26
C GLY A 130 -12.50 -0.44 -2.83
N ASP A 131 -13.62 -0.28 -3.52
CA ASP A 131 -14.28 -1.37 -4.22
C ASP A 131 -13.53 -1.68 -5.52
N ARG A 132 -13.15 -2.94 -5.71
CA ARG A 132 -12.44 -3.36 -6.93
C ARG A 132 -13.38 -3.38 -8.13
N LEU A 133 -12.99 -2.71 -9.20
CA LEU A 133 -13.77 -2.59 -10.43
C LEU A 133 -13.28 -3.65 -11.43
N TRP A 134 -14.11 -4.69 -11.63
CA TRP A 134 -13.77 -5.84 -12.47
C TRP A 134 -14.35 -5.75 -13.88
N GLN A 135 -15.45 -5.00 -14.02
CA GLN A 135 -16.22 -4.93 -15.25
C GLN A 135 -16.18 -3.54 -15.84
N LEU A 136 -16.22 -3.48 -17.17
CA LEU A 136 -16.27 -2.23 -17.92
C LEU A 136 -17.52 -1.40 -17.56
N SER A 137 -18.63 -2.06 -17.26
CA SER A 137 -19.87 -1.41 -16.78
C SER A 137 -19.65 -0.60 -15.49
N GLN A 138 -18.84 -1.12 -14.57
CA GLN A 138 -18.52 -0.45 -13.31
C GLN A 138 -17.61 0.76 -13.55
N LEU A 139 -16.63 0.63 -14.45
CA LEU A 139 -15.78 1.74 -14.87
C LEU A 139 -16.61 2.84 -15.57
N HIS A 140 -17.51 2.48 -16.46
CA HIS A 140 -18.40 3.42 -17.15
C HIS A 140 -19.33 4.18 -16.21
N ALA A 141 -19.71 3.57 -15.08
CA ALA A 141 -20.54 4.20 -14.06
C ALA A 141 -19.73 5.08 -13.10
N ALA A 142 -18.41 4.90 -13.03
CA ALA A 142 -17.54 5.66 -12.16
C ALA A 142 -17.18 7.01 -12.81
N SER A 143 -17.20 8.08 -12.01
CA SER A 143 -16.64 9.39 -12.41
C SER A 143 -15.17 9.53 -12.02
N LEU A 144 -14.74 8.79 -11.00
CA LEU A 144 -13.38 8.76 -10.48
C LEU A 144 -12.96 7.32 -10.22
N VAL A 145 -11.77 6.96 -10.68
CA VAL A 145 -11.21 5.61 -10.59
C VAL A 145 -9.77 5.71 -10.13
N TYR A 146 -9.41 4.87 -9.17
CA TYR A 146 -8.03 4.68 -8.77
C TYR A 146 -7.41 3.54 -9.57
N VAL A 147 -6.14 3.70 -9.92
CA VAL A 147 -5.32 2.68 -10.55
C VAL A 147 -4.15 2.37 -9.63
N PHE A 148 -3.98 1.09 -9.30
CA PHE A 148 -2.83 0.59 -8.54
C PHE A 148 -2.05 -0.38 -9.40
N GLU A 149 -0.79 -0.08 -9.67
CA GLU A 149 0.08 -0.90 -10.51
C GLU A 149 0.42 -2.26 -9.91
N GLY A 150 0.53 -2.32 -8.58
CA GLY A 150 0.72 -3.54 -7.78
C GLY A 150 -0.56 -4.35 -7.60
N GLY A 151 -1.69 -3.89 -8.14
CA GLY A 151 -2.93 -4.67 -8.23
C GLY A 151 -3.77 -4.75 -6.97
N GLN A 152 -3.29 -4.19 -5.86
CA GLN A 152 -3.98 -4.16 -4.58
C GLN A 152 -4.32 -2.74 -4.16
N PHE A 153 -5.42 -2.61 -3.43
CA PHE A 153 -5.83 -1.33 -2.88
C PHE A 153 -4.91 -0.92 -1.73
N ILE A 154 -4.52 0.35 -1.75
CA ILE A 154 -3.83 1.04 -0.67
C ILE A 154 -4.58 2.35 -0.47
N TRP A 155 -4.93 2.70 0.78
CA TRP A 155 -5.50 4.01 1.02
C TRP A 155 -4.49 5.08 0.61
N PRO A 156 -4.81 6.01 -0.31
CA PRO A 156 -3.86 7.07 -0.64
C PRO A 156 -3.72 8.02 0.55
N GLY A 157 -2.48 8.32 0.94
CA GLY A 157 -2.19 9.46 1.80
C GLY A 157 -2.44 10.77 1.05
N ILE A 158 -2.93 11.79 1.76
CA ILE A 158 -3.15 13.14 1.20
C ILE A 158 -2.11 14.09 1.78
N HIS A 159 -2.16 14.26 3.10
CA HIS A 159 -1.16 14.92 3.93
C HIS A 159 -1.28 14.38 5.37
N VAL A 160 -0.27 14.65 6.20
CA VAL A 160 -0.30 14.29 7.63
C VAL A 160 -1.43 15.03 8.34
N GLY A 161 -2.18 14.33 9.19
CA GLY A 161 -3.36 14.84 9.89
C GLY A 161 -4.66 14.79 9.07
N HIS A 162 -4.61 14.42 7.78
CA HIS A 162 -5.82 14.21 6.99
C HIS A 162 -6.68 13.10 7.62
N LYS A 163 -7.98 13.37 7.73
CA LYS A 163 -8.97 12.45 8.30
C LYS A 163 -10.01 12.08 7.24
N ARG A 164 -10.33 10.79 7.16
CA ARG A 164 -11.44 10.27 6.36
C ARG A 164 -12.28 9.28 7.14
N THR A 165 -13.57 9.28 6.87
CA THR A 165 -14.51 8.32 7.44
C THR A 165 -14.54 7.06 6.58
N ILE A 166 -14.27 5.90 7.17
CA ILE A 166 -14.48 4.59 6.55
C ILE A 166 -15.77 4.03 7.10
N PRO A 167 -16.81 3.86 6.27
CA PRO A 167 -18.11 3.48 6.78
C PRO A 167 -18.27 1.98 6.96
N ASN A 168 -19.18 1.58 7.85
CA ASN A 168 -19.72 0.22 7.97
C ASN A 168 -18.69 -0.90 8.20
N LEU A 169 -17.70 -0.68 9.08
CA LEU A 169 -16.81 -1.75 9.52
C LEU A 169 -17.58 -2.81 10.33
N HIS A 170 -17.36 -4.08 10.02
CA HIS A 170 -18.03 -5.21 10.68
C HIS A 170 -17.95 -5.15 12.21
N GLY A 171 -19.10 -5.16 12.86
CA GLY A 171 -19.21 -5.14 14.33
C GLY A 171 -18.77 -3.85 15.01
N LEU A 172 -18.57 -2.76 14.25
CA LEU A 172 -18.14 -1.46 14.80
C LEU A 172 -18.90 -0.26 14.22
N GLY A 173 -19.16 -0.23 12.92
CA GLY A 173 -19.78 0.91 12.22
C GLY A 173 -18.73 1.82 11.58
N ASP A 174 -18.98 3.12 11.57
CA ASP A 174 -18.09 4.08 10.92
C ASP A 174 -16.87 4.40 11.79
N VAL A 175 -15.68 4.46 11.17
CA VAL A 175 -14.45 4.85 11.86
C VAL A 175 -13.74 5.98 11.13
N VAL A 176 -12.89 6.72 11.85
CA VAL A 176 -12.02 7.75 11.27
C VAL A 176 -10.62 7.21 11.10
N LEU A 177 -10.14 7.22 9.85
CA LEU A 177 -8.76 6.93 9.48
C LEU A 177 -7.99 8.25 9.39
N GLU A 178 -6.95 8.40 10.22
CA GLU A 178 -6.10 9.59 10.26
C GLU A 178 -4.69 9.26 9.74
N THR A 179 -4.16 10.10 8.84
CA THR A 179 -2.79 9.95 8.34
C THR A 179 -1.78 10.43 9.39
N LEU A 180 -0.90 9.54 9.86
CA LEU A 180 0.18 9.87 10.80
C LEU A 180 1.51 10.18 10.08
N ALA A 181 1.79 9.51 8.98
CA ALA A 181 2.96 9.76 8.14
C ALA A 181 2.66 9.44 6.67
N MET A 182 3.33 10.17 5.77
CA MET A 182 3.28 9.93 4.32
C MET A 182 4.42 9.03 3.83
N THR A 183 5.50 8.90 4.62
CA THR A 183 6.66 8.06 4.30
C THR A 183 7.23 7.51 5.61
N PRO A 184 7.17 6.19 5.88
CA PRO A 184 6.27 5.27 5.20
C PRO A 184 4.82 5.73 5.40
N LEU A 185 3.90 5.19 4.61
CA LEU A 185 2.50 5.51 4.78
C LEU A 185 1.97 4.83 6.06
N VAL A 186 1.58 5.64 7.04
CA VAL A 186 1.07 5.20 8.34
C VAL A 186 -0.23 5.92 8.63
N PHE A 187 -1.25 5.16 9.01
CA PHE A 187 -2.53 5.65 9.49
C PHE A 187 -2.82 5.17 10.91
N SER A 188 -3.69 5.87 11.62
CA SER A 188 -4.31 5.39 12.86
C SER A 188 -5.82 5.35 12.77
N VAL A 189 -6.40 4.41 13.52
CA VAL A 189 -7.80 4.35 13.86
C VAL A 189 -7.91 4.19 15.37
N GLU A 190 -8.68 5.06 16.01
CA GLU A 190 -8.99 4.97 17.44
C GLU A 190 -10.21 4.06 17.64
N GLU A 191 -10.32 3.44 18.82
CA GLU A 191 -11.49 2.62 19.20
C GLU A 191 -11.82 1.46 18.23
N PHE A 192 -10.82 0.92 17.54
CA PHE A 192 -11.02 -0.15 16.54
C PHE A 192 -11.35 -1.51 17.16
N LEU A 193 -10.79 -1.79 18.35
CA LEU A 193 -11.16 -2.94 19.17
C LEU A 193 -12.06 -2.48 20.32
N ARG A 194 -12.99 -3.32 20.73
CA ARG A 194 -13.74 -3.12 21.97
C ARG A 194 -13.05 -3.82 23.14
N ASP A 195 -13.35 -3.39 24.36
CA ASP A 195 -12.76 -3.96 25.57
C ASP A 195 -13.11 -5.46 25.74
N ASP A 196 -14.36 -5.85 25.44
CA ASP A 196 -14.81 -7.25 25.47
C ASP A 196 -14.07 -8.13 24.45
N GLU A 197 -13.73 -7.57 23.29
CA GLU A 197 -12.96 -8.28 22.26
C GLU A 197 -11.51 -8.50 22.67
N ILE A 198 -10.91 -7.49 23.31
CA ILE A 198 -9.54 -7.57 23.83
C ILE A 198 -9.48 -8.65 24.91
N ASP A 199 -10.43 -8.68 25.85
CA ASP A 199 -10.46 -9.67 26.93
C ASP A 199 -10.50 -11.10 26.36
N VAL A 200 -11.36 -11.34 25.36
CA VAL A 200 -11.44 -12.64 24.67
C VAL A 200 -10.14 -13.01 23.95
N ILE A 201 -9.52 -12.08 23.23
CA ILE A 201 -8.24 -12.34 22.55
C ILE A 201 -7.17 -12.73 23.56
N LEU A 202 -7.09 -12.00 24.68
CA LEU A 202 -6.09 -12.24 25.71
C LEU A 202 -6.32 -13.57 26.44
N ASP A 203 -7.56 -13.90 26.77
CA ASP A 203 -7.90 -15.16 27.43
C ASP A 203 -7.60 -16.38 26.56
N LEU A 204 -7.82 -16.27 25.25
CA LEU A 204 -7.45 -17.33 24.29
C LEU A 204 -5.95 -17.45 24.06
N SER A 205 -5.15 -16.45 24.43
CA SER A 205 -3.73 -16.38 24.05
C SER A 205 -2.75 -16.54 25.20
N LYS A 206 -3.10 -16.08 26.41
CA LYS A 206 -2.16 -15.94 27.55
C LYS A 206 -1.44 -17.24 27.89
N GLU A 207 -2.14 -18.37 27.95
CA GLU A 207 -1.55 -19.67 28.30
C GLU A 207 -0.65 -20.26 27.21
N HIS A 208 -0.72 -19.73 25.99
CA HIS A 208 0.04 -20.20 24.83
C HIS A 208 1.22 -19.30 24.47
N LEU A 209 1.40 -18.17 25.18
CA LEU A 209 2.51 -17.24 24.94
C LEU A 209 3.86 -17.93 25.18
N ALA A 210 4.70 -17.93 24.15
CA ALA A 210 6.05 -18.48 24.19
C ALA A 210 7.08 -17.45 23.68
N PRO A 211 8.38 -17.58 23.97
CA PRO A 211 9.40 -16.68 23.45
C PRO A 211 9.27 -16.47 21.93
N SER A 212 9.31 -15.22 21.48
CA SER A 212 9.05 -14.89 20.09
C SER A 212 10.18 -15.33 19.17
N GLY A 213 9.82 -15.97 18.04
CA GLY A 213 10.74 -16.26 16.95
C GLY A 213 10.92 -15.10 15.97
N VAL A 214 11.94 -15.22 15.12
CA VAL A 214 12.16 -14.42 13.91
C VAL A 214 12.47 -15.37 12.76
N THR A 215 12.11 -15.00 11.52
CA THR A 215 12.62 -15.73 10.35
C THR A 215 14.06 -15.29 10.13
N LEU A 216 15.00 -16.22 10.22
CA LEU A 216 16.43 -15.91 10.15
C LEU A 216 16.82 -15.61 8.70
N GLN A 217 17.53 -14.49 8.50
CA GLN A 217 18.18 -14.16 7.24
C GLN A 217 19.49 -14.93 7.09
N ASP A 218 20.04 -14.98 5.88
CA ASP A 218 21.27 -15.73 5.57
C ASP A 218 22.45 -15.37 6.49
N GLY A 219 22.56 -14.10 6.93
CA GLY A 219 23.61 -13.61 7.83
C GLY A 219 23.38 -13.88 9.33
N ASP A 220 22.24 -14.49 9.69
CA ASP A 220 21.79 -14.66 11.08
C ASP A 220 21.68 -16.12 11.51
N ALA A 221 22.13 -17.05 10.67
CA ALA A 221 22.14 -18.48 10.97
C ALA A 221 22.82 -18.78 12.32
N GLY A 222 22.10 -19.42 13.23
CA GLY A 222 22.59 -19.82 14.56
C GLY A 222 22.49 -18.74 15.65
N LYS A 223 22.03 -17.52 15.34
CA LYS A 223 21.81 -16.47 16.35
C LYS A 223 20.44 -16.64 17.03
N PRO A 224 20.34 -16.44 18.36
CA PRO A 224 19.07 -16.54 19.06
C PRO A 224 18.19 -15.31 18.79
N ALA A 225 16.89 -15.52 18.56
CA ALA A 225 15.92 -14.44 18.31
C ALA A 225 15.91 -13.35 19.40
N THR A 226 16.27 -13.73 20.63
CA THR A 226 16.35 -12.85 21.82
C THR A 226 17.36 -11.71 21.69
N GLU A 227 18.27 -11.75 20.71
CA GLU A 227 19.18 -10.63 20.42
C GLU A 227 18.41 -9.38 19.95
N TRP A 228 17.36 -9.60 19.15
CA TRP A 228 16.58 -8.53 18.51
C TRP A 228 15.16 -8.40 19.06
N ARG A 229 14.53 -9.52 19.43
CA ARG A 229 13.13 -9.60 19.86
C ARG A 229 13.02 -10.34 21.19
N THR A 230 12.61 -9.63 22.23
CA THR A 230 12.57 -10.19 23.59
C THR A 230 11.17 -10.44 24.14
N SER A 231 10.12 -10.25 23.32
CA SER A 231 8.72 -10.49 23.70
C SER A 231 8.32 -11.96 23.68
N THR A 232 7.14 -12.24 24.23
CA THR A 232 6.44 -13.52 24.02
C THR A 232 5.30 -13.35 23.02
N THR A 233 4.98 -14.42 22.28
CA THR A 233 3.96 -14.41 21.23
C THR A 233 3.16 -15.69 21.15
N TYR A 234 1.94 -15.57 20.59
CA TYR A 234 1.10 -16.66 20.16
C TYR A 234 0.38 -16.27 18.86
N PHE A 235 0.33 -17.16 17.87
CA PHE A 235 -0.52 -16.97 16.69
C PHE A 235 -1.90 -17.55 17.00
N LEU A 236 -2.89 -16.68 17.17
CA LEU A 236 -4.25 -17.06 17.52
C LEU A 236 -5.04 -17.40 16.25
N PRO A 237 -5.42 -18.68 16.05
CA PRO A 237 -6.08 -19.08 14.81
C PRO A 237 -7.52 -18.56 14.74
N SER A 238 -7.78 -17.70 13.75
CA SER A 238 -9.03 -16.93 13.69
C SER A 238 -10.24 -17.84 13.46
N HIS A 239 -10.07 -18.89 12.65
CA HIS A 239 -11.11 -19.87 12.30
C HIS A 239 -11.69 -20.67 13.48
N ARG A 240 -11.07 -20.59 14.67
CA ARG A 240 -11.52 -21.31 15.87
C ARG A 240 -12.49 -20.52 16.75
N HIS A 241 -12.68 -19.23 16.48
CA HIS A 241 -13.50 -18.38 17.33
C HIS A 241 -14.24 -17.30 16.53
N ALA A 242 -15.57 -17.31 16.57
CA ALA A 242 -16.42 -16.43 15.76
C ALA A 242 -16.14 -14.93 15.96
N LEU A 243 -15.82 -14.51 17.20
CA LEU A 243 -15.44 -13.12 17.49
C LEU A 243 -14.16 -12.71 16.74
N VAL A 244 -13.15 -13.59 16.70
CA VAL A 244 -11.87 -13.30 16.03
C VAL A 244 -12.08 -13.26 14.51
N MET A 245 -12.90 -14.15 13.95
CA MET A 245 -13.33 -14.08 12.54
C MET A 245 -14.07 -12.77 12.21
N GLY A 246 -14.89 -12.27 13.13
CA GLY A 246 -15.56 -10.97 12.98
C GLY A 246 -14.55 -9.81 12.90
N ILE A 247 -13.46 -9.89 13.67
CA ILE A 247 -12.37 -8.90 13.59
C ILE A 247 -11.61 -9.02 12.26
N ASP A 248 -11.41 -10.22 11.72
CA ASP A 248 -10.80 -10.41 10.39
C ASP A 248 -11.62 -9.76 9.28
N GLN A 249 -12.96 -9.88 9.36
CA GLN A 249 -13.88 -9.16 8.48
C GLN A 249 -13.76 -7.65 8.66
N ARG A 250 -13.67 -7.17 9.91
CA ARG A 250 -13.44 -5.74 10.20
C ARG A 250 -12.13 -5.23 9.60
N VAL A 251 -11.06 -6.03 9.66
CA VAL A 251 -9.77 -5.71 9.05
C VAL A 251 -9.90 -5.65 7.53
N GLN A 252 -10.60 -6.59 6.89
CA GLN A 252 -10.90 -6.52 5.45
C GLN A 252 -11.66 -5.24 5.11
N ASP A 253 -12.68 -4.88 5.89
CA ASP A 253 -13.47 -3.68 5.64
C ASP A 253 -12.63 -2.39 5.79
N LEU A 254 -11.67 -2.39 6.71
CA LEU A 254 -10.74 -1.28 6.93
C LEU A 254 -9.73 -1.15 5.78
N VAL A 255 -9.01 -2.22 5.44
CA VAL A 255 -7.88 -2.16 4.48
C VAL A 255 -8.28 -2.45 3.03
N LYS A 256 -9.53 -2.88 2.81
CA LYS A 256 -10.13 -3.21 1.50
C LYS A 256 -9.39 -4.33 0.75
N VAL A 257 -8.79 -5.26 1.51
CA VAL A 257 -8.12 -6.46 0.98
C VAL A 257 -8.79 -7.70 1.59
N PRO A 258 -9.12 -8.75 0.79
CA PRO A 258 -9.87 -9.91 1.27
C PRO A 258 -9.21 -10.67 2.42
N ILE A 259 -10.03 -11.29 3.28
CA ILE A 259 -9.57 -12.14 4.42
C ILE A 259 -8.59 -13.24 3.98
N SER A 260 -8.71 -13.77 2.75
CA SER A 260 -7.80 -14.81 2.24
C SER A 260 -6.33 -14.36 2.12
N HIS A 261 -6.05 -13.08 2.27
CA HIS A 261 -4.70 -12.51 2.30
C HIS A 261 -4.14 -12.37 3.73
N GLN A 262 -4.98 -12.55 4.75
CA GLN A 262 -4.62 -12.27 6.13
C GLN A 262 -3.94 -13.49 6.78
N GLU A 263 -2.96 -13.24 7.64
CA GLU A 263 -2.45 -14.23 8.59
C GLU A 263 -3.35 -14.31 9.82
N ASP A 264 -3.20 -15.37 10.61
CA ASP A 264 -3.68 -15.38 11.98
C ASP A 264 -3.02 -14.24 12.77
N VAL A 265 -3.77 -13.65 13.72
CA VAL A 265 -3.22 -12.55 14.51
C VAL A 265 -2.09 -13.06 15.40
N GLN A 266 -0.93 -12.42 15.29
CA GLN A 266 0.19 -12.64 16.19
C GLN A 266 -0.02 -11.80 17.45
N VAL A 267 -0.53 -12.40 18.52
CA VAL A 267 -0.67 -11.76 19.84
C VAL A 267 0.71 -11.65 20.50
N LEU A 268 0.99 -10.51 21.10
CA LEU A 268 2.28 -10.14 21.66
C LEU A 268 2.14 -9.64 23.09
N ARG A 269 3.12 -10.00 23.92
CA ARG A 269 3.28 -9.46 25.27
C ARG A 269 4.73 -9.01 25.48
N TYR A 270 4.89 -7.75 25.84
CA TYR A 270 6.16 -7.15 26.25
C TYR A 270 6.07 -6.78 27.73
N GLU A 271 6.95 -7.35 28.54
CA GLU A 271 7.23 -6.92 29.90
C GLU A 271 8.15 -5.69 29.91
N GLU A 272 8.38 -5.12 31.10
CA GLU A 272 9.34 -4.05 31.31
C GLU A 272 10.71 -4.39 30.68
N SER A 273 11.34 -3.39 30.06
CA SER A 273 12.56 -3.47 29.25
C SER A 273 12.48 -4.27 27.93
N GLN A 274 11.44 -5.10 27.72
CA GLN A 274 11.33 -5.88 26.48
C GLN A 274 11.07 -4.98 25.27
N LYS A 275 11.62 -5.39 24.12
CA LYS A 275 11.67 -4.59 22.89
C LYS A 275 11.62 -5.46 21.64
N TYR A 276 11.53 -4.79 20.50
CA TYR A 276 11.82 -5.36 19.20
C TYR A 276 12.63 -4.36 18.38
N ASP A 277 13.86 -4.72 18.04
CA ASP A 277 14.73 -3.94 17.17
C ASP A 277 14.07 -3.66 15.82
N HIS A 278 14.53 -2.61 15.16
CA HIS A 278 14.04 -2.18 13.86
C HIS A 278 14.10 -3.33 12.85
N HIS A 279 13.01 -3.53 12.13
CA HIS A 279 12.85 -4.55 11.11
C HIS A 279 11.83 -4.10 10.06
N THR A 280 11.76 -4.86 8.98
CA THR A 280 10.68 -4.79 8.01
C THR A 280 9.80 -6.02 8.17
N ASP A 281 8.49 -5.85 7.95
CA ASP A 281 7.56 -6.98 8.01
C ASP A 281 7.58 -7.84 6.75
N TYR A 282 8.02 -7.30 5.63
CA TYR A 282 8.22 -8.04 4.39
C TYR A 282 9.51 -8.87 4.42
N PHE A 283 9.57 -9.88 3.58
CA PHE A 283 10.73 -10.74 3.37
C PHE A 283 11.58 -10.22 2.19
N PRO A 284 12.71 -9.50 2.43
CA PRO A 284 13.62 -9.08 1.35
C PRO A 284 14.24 -10.31 0.68
N VAL A 285 13.96 -10.52 -0.60
CA VAL A 285 14.39 -11.73 -1.34
C VAL A 285 15.91 -11.89 -1.33
N GLU A 286 16.63 -10.78 -1.35
CA GLU A 286 18.08 -10.69 -1.27
C GLU A 286 18.68 -11.23 0.05
N SER A 287 17.89 -11.30 1.12
CA SER A 287 18.31 -11.81 2.43
C SER A 287 18.06 -13.30 2.65
N TYR A 288 17.44 -13.99 1.68
CA TYR A 288 17.03 -15.39 1.77
C TYR A 288 17.56 -16.25 0.61
N GLN A 289 18.67 -15.85 -0.01
CA GLN A 289 19.24 -16.55 -1.16
C GLN A 289 19.64 -17.99 -0.83
N ASN A 290 19.99 -18.28 0.43
CA ASN A 290 20.31 -19.65 0.87
C ASN A 290 19.09 -20.45 1.35
N SER A 291 17.87 -19.91 1.21
CA SER A 291 16.61 -20.51 1.65
C SER A 291 15.64 -20.68 0.47
N PRO A 292 15.84 -21.65 -0.44
CA PRO A 292 15.05 -21.79 -1.67
C PRO A 292 13.55 -21.95 -1.42
N ASP A 293 13.15 -22.65 -0.35
CA ASP A 293 11.74 -22.80 0.03
C ASP A 293 11.10 -21.45 0.39
N VAL A 294 11.84 -20.56 1.07
CA VAL A 294 11.37 -19.21 1.39
C VAL A 294 11.21 -18.41 0.11
N VAL A 295 12.24 -18.40 -0.74
CA VAL A 295 12.24 -17.69 -2.04
C VAL A 295 11.06 -18.11 -2.90
N GLU A 296 10.79 -19.41 -3.00
CA GLU A 296 9.64 -19.93 -3.73
C GLU A 296 8.31 -19.51 -3.08
N SER A 297 8.19 -19.63 -1.75
CA SER A 297 6.97 -19.26 -1.02
C SER A 297 6.58 -17.78 -1.16
N ILE A 298 7.57 -16.90 -1.36
CA ILE A 298 7.39 -15.46 -1.62
C ILE A 298 7.39 -15.14 -3.12
N HIS A 299 7.32 -16.16 -3.98
CA HIS A 299 7.32 -16.05 -5.43
C HIS A 299 8.46 -15.14 -5.92
N HIS A 300 9.69 -15.39 -5.47
CA HIS A 300 10.87 -14.59 -5.78
C HIS A 300 10.73 -13.09 -5.46
N GLY A 301 9.95 -12.75 -4.42
CA GLY A 301 9.73 -11.39 -3.94
C GLY A 301 8.40 -10.77 -4.39
N PHE A 302 7.68 -11.38 -5.34
CA PHE A 302 6.40 -10.85 -5.83
C PHE A 302 5.21 -11.14 -4.89
N LYS A 303 5.35 -12.06 -3.92
CA LYS A 303 4.35 -12.35 -2.88
C LYS A 303 4.94 -11.97 -1.53
N ASN A 304 4.37 -11.01 -0.83
CA ASN A 304 4.90 -10.53 0.44
C ASN A 304 3.83 -9.93 1.36
N ARG A 305 4.19 -9.69 2.63
CA ARG A 305 3.38 -8.91 3.57
C ARG A 305 3.36 -7.45 3.12
N MET A 306 2.15 -6.97 2.81
CA MET A 306 1.91 -5.67 2.21
C MET A 306 1.43 -4.65 3.23
N ILE A 307 0.56 -5.07 4.15
CA ILE A 307 -0.05 -4.22 5.17
C ILE A 307 0.13 -4.88 6.52
N THR A 308 0.44 -4.07 7.52
CA THR A 308 0.37 -4.46 8.92
C THR A 308 -0.70 -3.63 9.61
N VAL A 309 -1.70 -4.31 10.16
CA VAL A 309 -2.67 -3.72 11.08
C VAL A 309 -2.22 -4.09 12.49
N PHE A 310 -1.59 -3.14 13.19
CA PHE A 310 -0.98 -3.34 14.50
C PHE A 310 -1.92 -2.87 15.60
N TRP A 311 -2.30 -3.78 16.49
CA TRP A 311 -3.27 -3.56 17.55
C TRP A 311 -2.59 -3.22 18.86
N TYR A 312 -3.07 -2.20 19.55
CA TYR A 312 -2.72 -1.92 20.94
C TYR A 312 -3.84 -2.42 21.86
N MET A 313 -3.54 -3.42 22.68
CA MET A 313 -4.49 -4.09 23.57
C MET A 313 -4.30 -3.75 25.05
N SER A 314 -3.32 -2.90 25.36
CA SER A 314 -3.17 -2.26 26.66
C SER A 314 -2.65 -0.83 26.50
N ASP A 315 -2.93 0.00 27.50
CA ASP A 315 -2.20 1.25 27.71
C ASP A 315 -0.84 0.93 28.36
N VAL A 316 0.18 1.72 28.02
CA VAL A 316 1.49 1.66 28.65
C VAL A 316 1.82 3.06 29.14
N ALA A 317 2.17 3.19 30.41
CA ALA A 317 2.37 4.49 31.04
C ALA A 317 3.63 5.20 30.50
N ASP A 318 4.71 4.45 30.28
CA ASP A 318 5.94 4.95 29.67
C ASP A 318 6.65 3.89 28.81
N GLY A 319 7.33 4.34 27.76
CA GLY A 319 7.99 3.49 26.77
C GLY A 319 7.03 2.79 25.81
N GLY A 320 7.41 1.64 25.27
CA GLY A 320 6.52 0.75 24.49
C GLY A 320 6.03 1.27 23.14
N HIS A 321 6.53 2.42 22.67
CA HIS A 321 6.12 3.04 21.41
C HIS A 321 6.41 2.13 20.21
N THR A 322 5.59 2.21 19.17
CA THR A 322 6.01 1.75 17.84
C THR A 322 6.74 2.90 17.15
N ILE A 323 8.01 2.67 16.79
CA ILE A 323 8.87 3.67 16.17
C ILE A 323 9.01 3.39 14.67
N PHE A 324 8.89 4.43 13.85
CA PHE A 324 9.27 4.43 12.44
C PHE A 324 10.47 5.36 12.27
N PRO A 325 11.71 4.86 12.45
CA PRO A 325 12.92 5.69 12.52
C PRO A 325 13.19 6.49 11.25
N ARG A 326 12.69 6.00 10.11
CA ARG A 326 12.89 6.62 8.80
C ARG A 326 11.75 7.54 8.39
N ALA A 327 10.77 7.78 9.26
CA ALA A 327 9.59 8.55 8.89
C ALA A 327 9.95 9.94 8.37
N GLY A 328 9.26 10.40 7.32
CA GLY A 328 9.52 11.68 6.65
C GLY A 328 10.74 11.67 5.72
N GLY A 329 11.29 10.51 5.35
CA GLY A 329 12.46 10.44 4.46
C GLY A 329 13.80 10.43 5.19
N LEU A 330 13.79 10.22 6.52
CA LEU A 330 15.02 10.18 7.31
C LEU A 330 15.95 9.04 6.86
N PRO A 331 17.28 9.21 6.98
CA PRO A 331 18.25 8.19 6.63
C PRO A 331 18.11 6.95 7.51
N LEU A 332 18.83 5.88 7.16
CA LEU A 332 18.93 4.72 8.04
C LEU A 332 19.48 5.16 9.42
N PRO A 333 18.91 4.63 10.52
CA PRO A 333 19.40 4.95 11.85
C PRO A 333 20.77 4.31 12.10
N ASP A 334 21.61 4.99 12.87
CA ASP A 334 22.93 4.46 13.27
C ASP A 334 22.82 3.19 14.14
N SER A 335 21.66 3.03 14.81
CA SER A 335 21.35 1.88 15.65
C SER A 335 19.94 1.38 15.38
N MET A 336 19.79 0.06 15.22
CA MET A 336 18.49 -0.60 15.08
C MET A 336 17.67 -0.64 16.38
N LYS A 337 18.19 -0.03 17.46
CA LYS A 337 17.52 0.09 18.76
C LYS A 337 17.06 1.53 19.06
N ASP A 338 17.35 2.47 18.17
CA ASP A 338 17.12 3.90 18.41
C ASP A 338 15.64 4.26 18.38
N CYS A 339 15.14 4.75 19.51
CA CYS A 339 13.76 5.21 19.67
C CYS A 339 13.60 6.73 19.73
N THR A 340 14.61 7.49 19.31
CA THR A 340 14.64 8.95 19.52
C THR A 340 14.21 9.76 18.30
N LYS A 341 14.39 9.24 17.08
CA LYS A 341 14.13 9.95 15.82
C LYS A 341 13.06 9.25 14.99
N GLY A 342 12.26 10.03 14.27
CA GLY A 342 11.18 9.53 13.42
C GLY A 342 9.80 9.61 14.09
N LEU A 343 8.82 8.91 13.50
CA LEU A 343 7.44 8.89 14.02
C LEU A 343 7.36 7.89 15.18
N LYS A 344 6.92 8.37 16.34
CA LYS A 344 6.60 7.55 17.51
C LYS A 344 5.10 7.46 17.70
N VAL A 345 4.57 6.25 17.74
CA VAL A 345 3.18 5.99 18.09
C VAL A 345 3.11 5.36 19.47
N ALA A 346 2.51 6.07 20.43
CA ALA A 346 2.32 5.56 21.77
C ALA A 346 1.28 4.42 21.80
N PRO A 347 1.50 3.37 22.60
CA PRO A 347 0.51 2.34 22.81
C PRO A 347 -0.66 2.88 23.62
N LYS A 348 -1.83 2.91 23.00
CA LYS A 348 -3.09 3.30 23.62
C LYS A 348 -4.08 2.18 23.38
N LYS A 349 -4.69 1.65 24.44
CA LYS A 349 -5.65 0.54 24.32
C LYS A 349 -6.71 0.88 23.27
N ARG A 350 -7.11 -0.12 22.47
CA ARG A 350 -8.14 -0.03 21.42
C ARG A 350 -7.74 0.76 20.17
N LYS A 351 -6.61 1.47 20.19
CA LYS A 351 -6.01 2.07 19.00
C LYS A 351 -5.41 0.98 18.11
N VAL A 352 -5.51 1.17 16.80
CA VAL A 352 -4.69 0.46 15.82
C VAL A 352 -3.92 1.45 14.95
N ILE A 353 -2.77 1.00 14.44
CA ILE A 353 -2.13 1.64 13.29
C ILE A 353 -2.14 0.70 12.09
N VAL A 354 -2.27 1.30 10.92
CA VAL A 354 -2.18 0.61 9.63
C VAL A 354 -0.98 1.20 8.90
N PHE A 355 0.01 0.39 8.58
CA PHE A 355 1.15 0.83 7.79
C PHE A 355 1.44 -0.13 6.65
N TYR A 356 2.01 0.41 5.59
CA TYR A 356 2.25 -0.31 4.35
C TYR A 356 3.74 -0.62 4.20
N SER A 357 4.03 -1.89 3.95
CA SER A 357 5.37 -2.42 3.66
C SER A 357 5.68 -2.45 2.16
N MET A 358 4.76 -1.97 1.34
CA MET A 358 4.83 -2.01 -0.12
C MET A 358 4.17 -0.76 -0.70
N LEU A 359 4.77 -0.20 -1.74
CA LEU A 359 4.23 0.93 -2.48
C LEU A 359 3.12 0.47 -3.44
N PRO A 360 2.26 1.38 -3.93
CA PRO A 360 1.23 1.08 -4.93
C PRO A 360 1.70 0.42 -6.23
N ASN A 361 2.99 0.50 -6.58
CA ASN A 361 3.58 -0.22 -7.71
C ASN A 361 3.94 -1.70 -7.43
N GLY A 362 3.76 -2.16 -6.19
CA GLY A 362 4.08 -3.53 -5.76
C GLY A 362 5.53 -3.73 -5.30
N VAL A 363 6.34 -2.67 -5.25
CA VAL A 363 7.71 -2.72 -4.71
C VAL A 363 7.68 -2.56 -3.20
N ASN A 364 8.45 -3.37 -2.47
CA ASN A 364 8.58 -3.24 -1.02
C ASN A 364 9.11 -1.84 -0.63
N ASP A 365 8.60 -1.25 0.45
CA ASP A 365 8.98 0.07 0.93
C ASP A 365 10.03 -0.02 2.05
N PRO A 366 11.32 0.30 1.81
CA PRO A 366 12.35 0.28 2.85
C PRO A 366 12.14 1.37 3.92
N MET A 367 11.26 2.33 3.67
CA MET A 367 10.89 3.35 4.65
C MET A 367 9.96 2.77 5.74
N SER A 368 9.33 1.61 5.48
CA SER A 368 8.50 0.88 6.45
C SER A 368 9.27 0.21 7.58
N LEU A 369 10.59 0.46 7.65
CA LEU A 369 11.42 0.07 8.79
C LEU A 369 10.77 0.60 10.08
N HIS A 370 10.53 -0.30 11.03
CA HIS A 370 9.87 0.02 12.29
C HIS A 370 10.32 -0.92 13.41
N GLY A 371 10.06 -0.56 14.66
CA GLY A 371 10.34 -1.40 15.81
C GLY A 371 9.47 -1.10 17.01
N GLY A 372 9.65 -1.89 18.07
CA GLY A 372 9.01 -1.71 19.36
C GLY A 372 10.01 -1.20 20.39
N CYS A 373 9.83 0.04 20.84
CA CYS A 373 10.66 0.62 21.88
C CYS A 373 10.52 -0.13 23.20
N PRO A 374 11.56 -0.13 24.05
CA PRO A 374 11.49 -0.73 25.37
C PRO A 374 10.28 -0.22 26.16
N VAL A 375 9.54 -1.13 26.79
CA VAL A 375 8.53 -0.77 27.79
C VAL A 375 9.25 -0.29 29.04
N LEU A 376 8.86 0.87 29.58
CA LEU A 376 9.48 1.45 30.78
C LEU A 376 8.57 1.38 31.99
N ASP A 377 7.24 1.47 31.81
CA ASP A 377 6.27 1.31 32.88
C ASP A 377 4.98 0.63 32.37
N GLY A 378 4.70 -0.57 32.90
CA GLY A 378 3.54 -1.40 32.59
C GLY A 378 3.84 -2.64 31.77
N ILE A 379 2.79 -3.22 31.16
CA ILE A 379 2.87 -4.37 30.26
C ILE A 379 2.18 -4.01 28.95
N LYS A 380 2.88 -4.20 27.83
CA LYS A 380 2.32 -3.96 26.49
C LYS A 380 1.76 -5.26 25.93
N TYR A 381 0.44 -5.30 25.75
CA TYR A 381 -0.23 -6.28 24.90
C TYR A 381 -0.48 -5.67 23.53
N SER A 382 -0.14 -6.40 22.48
CA SER A 382 -0.32 -5.94 21.10
C SER A 382 -0.60 -7.09 20.15
N GLY A 383 -1.00 -6.79 18.92
CA GLY A 383 -1.29 -7.80 17.90
C GLY A 383 -0.81 -7.38 16.51
N ASN A 384 -0.08 -8.24 15.80
CA ASN A 384 0.18 -8.03 14.38
C ASN A 384 -0.83 -8.81 13.56
N LYS A 385 -1.63 -8.12 12.75
CA LYS A 385 -2.43 -8.73 11.70
C LYS A 385 -1.82 -8.36 10.35
N TRP A 386 -1.05 -9.29 9.79
CA TRP A 386 -0.40 -9.13 8.49
C TRP A 386 -1.34 -9.47 7.34
N VAL A 387 -1.31 -8.64 6.30
CA VAL A 387 -2.09 -8.82 5.07
C VAL A 387 -1.14 -8.87 3.89
N TRP A 388 -1.19 -9.96 3.12
CA TRP A 388 -0.32 -10.19 1.97
C TRP A 388 -0.85 -9.49 0.72
N ASN A 389 0.02 -9.20 -0.24
CA ASN A 389 -0.38 -8.69 -1.55
C ASN A 389 -1.01 -9.77 -2.47
N LYS A 390 -1.00 -11.05 -2.06
CA LYS A 390 -1.65 -12.20 -2.71
C LYS A 390 -2.35 -13.10 -1.69
N PRO A 391 -3.33 -13.91 -2.10
CA PRO A 391 -3.92 -14.92 -1.23
C PRO A 391 -2.85 -15.84 -0.62
N ARG A 392 -3.08 -16.24 0.63
CA ARG A 392 -2.18 -17.11 1.37
C ARG A 392 -2.24 -18.57 0.91
N TYR A 393 -3.41 -19.03 0.46
CA TYR A 393 -3.72 -20.42 0.09
C TYR A 393 -4.41 -20.49 -1.27
#